data_AF-A0A8H2VFV7-F1
#
_entry.id   AF-A0A8H2VFV7-F1
#
_cell.length_a   1.000
_cell.length_b   1.000
_cell.length_c   1.000
_cell.angle_alpha   90.00
_cell.angle_beta   90.00
_cell.angle_gamma   90.00
#
_symmetry.space_group_name_H-M   'P 1'
#
loop_
_entity.id
_entity.type
_entity.pdbx_description
1 polymer ?
#
loop_
_entity_poly.entity_id
_entity_poly.type
_entity_poly.pdbx_seq_one_letter_code
_entity_poly.pdbx_strand_id
1 'polypeptide(L)'
;MKLNSAFCVFLLGSGLPLVQGLQCSSHDVLKKFQLDKHISKGITNKETPPSETTQTWWVNPCSENKDNVEIPSECNSNDILCGITEVKLPNKDKIVTQIIDFNKNVAFSVEEVDSQLTLSFKGARWGSSNIDAKIEYQCNNNMYDDEITYSTMEDDVISLSIEGPSGCLKDNSNDDNDNNNDNNNNDNNNNKNRKNKDSNSSGFSWFTWLIIYALLFTVIYLMIVSYMNTRGGSFDDFRNEFIERTTQFVTSLPTFGKEVAAKIFGSTSSSQRGGYSAV
;
A
#
# COMPACT_ATOMS: atom_id res chain seq x y z
N MET A 1 21.76 -32.71 -48.97
CA MET A 1 22.56 -31.67 -48.28
C MET A 1 21.72 -31.21 -47.10
N LYS A 2 22.12 -31.58 -45.88
CA LYS A 2 21.41 -31.25 -44.63
C LYS A 2 21.79 -29.82 -44.23
N LEU A 3 20.82 -28.92 -44.05
CA LEU A 3 21.04 -27.64 -43.39
C LEU A 3 20.29 -27.62 -42.06
N ASN A 4 21.08 -27.59 -40.98
CA ASN A 4 20.65 -27.32 -39.62
C ASN A 4 20.09 -25.90 -39.54
N SER A 5 18.88 -25.75 -39.00
CA SER A 5 18.39 -24.47 -38.48
C SER A 5 18.20 -24.63 -36.98
N ALA A 6 19.21 -24.19 -36.22
CA ALA A 6 19.14 -24.06 -34.78
C ALA A 6 18.17 -22.93 -34.43
N PHE A 7 17.00 -23.27 -33.90
CA PHE A 7 16.13 -22.32 -33.21
C PHE A 7 16.74 -22.03 -31.85
N CYS A 8 17.36 -20.85 -31.70
CA CYS A 8 17.67 -20.28 -30.40
C CYS A 8 16.37 -19.89 -29.70
N VAL A 9 15.89 -20.77 -28.83
CA VAL A 9 14.88 -20.44 -27.82
C VAL A 9 15.55 -19.50 -26.82
N PHE A 10 15.29 -18.19 -26.94
CA PHE A 10 15.52 -17.25 -25.86
C PHE A 10 14.48 -17.54 -24.77
N LEU A 11 14.82 -18.43 -23.84
CA LEU A 11 14.18 -18.50 -22.53
C LEU A 11 14.54 -17.22 -21.78
N LEU A 12 13.74 -16.17 -21.98
CA LEU A 12 13.61 -15.10 -21.00
C LEU A 12 12.92 -15.72 -19.78
N GLY A 13 13.71 -16.41 -18.96
CA GLY A 13 13.35 -16.75 -17.60
C GLY A 13 13.24 -15.47 -16.80
N SER A 14 12.10 -14.81 -16.89
CA SER A 14 11.60 -13.94 -15.82
C SER A 14 11.28 -14.86 -14.64
N GLY A 15 12.33 -15.27 -13.93
CA GLY A 15 12.22 -15.83 -12.61
C GLY A 15 11.64 -14.74 -11.72
N LEU A 16 10.33 -14.77 -11.55
CA LEU A 16 9.71 -14.06 -10.43
C LEU A 16 10.41 -14.62 -9.18
N PRO A 17 11.06 -13.77 -8.37
CA PRO A 17 11.61 -14.24 -7.12
C PRO A 17 10.46 -14.86 -6.33
N LEU A 18 10.58 -16.15 -6.01
CA LEU A 18 9.74 -16.80 -5.02
C LEU A 18 10.07 -16.12 -3.68
N VAL A 19 9.37 -15.03 -3.39
CA VAL A 19 9.47 -14.35 -2.11
C VAL A 19 8.91 -15.31 -1.07
N GLN A 20 9.80 -15.85 -0.24
CA GLN A 20 9.42 -16.67 0.90
C GLN A 20 8.87 -15.75 1.99
N GLY A 21 7.55 -15.51 2.01
CA GLY A 21 6.89 -14.71 3.04
C GLY A 21 7.27 -13.23 3.06
N LEU A 22 6.32 -12.39 3.47
CA LEU A 22 6.55 -10.95 3.57
C LEU A 22 7.35 -10.64 4.83
N GLN A 23 8.62 -10.24 4.64
CA GLN A 23 9.50 -9.85 5.72
C GLN A 23 9.35 -8.35 6.02
N CYS A 24 8.45 -8.03 6.94
CA CYS A 24 8.06 -6.65 7.24
C CYS A 24 9.21 -5.79 7.76
N SER A 25 10.13 -6.36 8.56
CA SER A 25 11.33 -5.65 9.04
C SER A 25 12.27 -5.20 7.92
N SER A 26 12.28 -5.92 6.80
CA SER A 26 13.22 -5.70 5.68
C SER A 26 12.64 -4.81 4.59
N HIS A 27 11.34 -4.50 4.63
CA HIS A 27 10.67 -3.69 3.62
C HIS A 27 10.67 -2.20 4.03
N ASP A 28 11.00 -1.31 3.11
CA ASP A 28 11.24 0.12 3.41
C ASP A 28 10.04 0.86 4.02
N VAL A 29 8.83 0.50 3.58
CA VAL A 29 7.58 1.04 4.13
C VAL A 29 7.16 0.29 5.40
N LEU A 30 7.01 -1.04 5.34
CA LEU A 30 6.46 -1.83 6.44
C LEU A 30 7.30 -1.78 7.71
N LYS A 31 8.62 -1.62 7.61
CA LYS A 31 9.51 -1.51 8.77
C LYS A 31 9.17 -0.33 9.68
N LYS A 32 8.50 0.69 9.14
CA LYS A 32 8.07 1.86 9.90
C LYS A 32 6.83 1.58 10.76
N PHE A 33 6.05 0.55 10.45
CA PHE A 33 4.78 0.23 11.10
C PHE A 33 4.93 -0.93 12.09
N GLN A 34 3.98 -1.12 13.00
CA GLN A 34 4.01 -2.14 14.05
C GLN A 34 3.33 -3.47 13.67
N LEU A 35 3.39 -3.84 12.39
CA LEU A 35 2.77 -5.05 11.84
C LEU A 35 3.42 -6.36 12.32
N ASP A 36 4.66 -6.29 12.80
CA ASP A 36 5.46 -7.41 13.30
C ASP A 36 5.18 -7.78 14.76
N LYS A 37 4.27 -7.04 15.42
CA LYS A 37 3.95 -7.21 16.84
C LYS A 37 2.53 -7.71 17.07
N HIS A 38 1.61 -7.41 16.17
CA HIS A 38 0.19 -7.70 16.37
C HIS A 38 -0.36 -8.48 15.18
N ILE A 39 -1.37 -9.31 15.47
CA ILE A 39 -2.12 -10.07 14.50
C ILE A 39 -3.54 -9.57 14.56
N SER A 40 -4.09 -9.26 13.39
CA SER A 40 -5.42 -8.67 13.32
C SER A 40 -6.45 -9.79 13.19
N LYS A 41 -7.41 -9.80 14.11
CA LYS A 41 -8.55 -10.74 14.09
C LYS A 41 -9.84 -9.95 14.08
N GLY A 42 -10.81 -10.42 13.33
CA GLY A 42 -12.13 -9.79 13.27
C GLY A 42 -13.21 -10.83 13.12
N ILE A 43 -14.31 -10.64 13.83
CA ILE A 43 -15.51 -11.46 13.71
C ILE A 43 -16.67 -10.52 13.47
N THR A 44 -17.33 -10.65 12.32
CA THR A 44 -18.55 -9.93 12.01
C THR A 44 -19.71 -10.90 11.96
N ASN A 45 -20.81 -10.55 12.63
CA ASN A 45 -22.04 -11.33 12.60
C ASN A 45 -23.10 -10.52 11.86
N LYS A 46 -23.76 -11.16 10.90
CA LYS A 46 -24.82 -10.57 10.09
C LYS A 46 -26.04 -11.46 10.14
N GLU A 47 -27.16 -10.93 10.57
CA GLU A 47 -28.44 -11.61 10.44
C GLU A 47 -28.80 -11.74 8.94
N THR A 48 -29.00 -12.97 8.49
CA THR A 48 -29.41 -13.30 7.12
C THR A 48 -30.66 -14.16 7.18
N PRO A 49 -31.83 -13.61 7.57
CA PRO A 49 -33.02 -14.42 7.86
C PRO A 49 -33.33 -15.44 6.74
N PRO A 50 -33.57 -16.71 7.09
CA PRO A 50 -33.78 -17.27 8.43
C PRO A 50 -32.50 -17.65 9.20
N SER A 51 -31.31 -17.40 8.65
CA SER A 51 -30.02 -17.77 9.25
C SER A 51 -29.28 -16.59 9.88
N GLU A 52 -28.18 -16.91 10.54
CA GLU A 52 -27.13 -15.99 10.95
C GLU A 52 -25.85 -16.34 10.19
N THR A 53 -25.14 -15.34 9.68
CA THR A 53 -23.87 -15.51 8.99
C THR A 53 -22.76 -14.88 9.82
N THR A 54 -21.76 -15.67 10.20
CA THR A 54 -20.54 -15.22 10.89
C THR A 54 -19.39 -15.21 9.90
N GLN A 55 -18.72 -14.07 9.74
CA GLN A 55 -17.49 -13.96 8.98
C GLN A 55 -16.33 -13.70 9.94
N THR A 56 -15.35 -14.60 9.93
CA THR A 56 -14.12 -14.50 10.71
C THR A 56 -12.98 -14.21 9.77
N TRP A 57 -12.22 -13.16 10.07
CA TRP A 57 -11.02 -12.77 9.35
C TRP A 57 -9.81 -12.86 10.27
N TRP A 58 -8.73 -13.41 9.76
CA TRP A 58 -7.44 -13.52 10.41
C TRP A 58 -6.38 -13.01 9.46
N VAL A 59 -5.59 -12.02 9.90
CA VAL A 59 -4.58 -11.34 9.08
C VAL A 59 -3.24 -11.36 9.81
N ASN A 60 -2.26 -12.00 9.19
CA ASN A 60 -0.90 -12.10 9.67
C ASN A 60 0.07 -11.87 8.49
N PRO A 61 0.27 -10.61 8.07
CA PRO A 61 1.02 -10.32 6.86
C PRO A 61 2.51 -10.61 7.03
N CYS A 62 3.06 -10.51 8.26
CA CYS A 62 4.50 -10.60 8.51
C CYS A 62 4.92 -12.01 8.93
N SER A 63 5.91 -12.57 8.25
CA SER A 63 6.46 -13.90 8.60
C SER A 63 7.26 -13.93 9.91
N GLU A 64 7.48 -12.76 10.52
CA GLU A 64 8.36 -12.55 11.68
C GLU A 64 7.62 -12.53 13.00
N ASN A 65 6.28 -12.63 12.99
CA ASN A 65 5.47 -12.60 14.20
C ASN A 65 5.87 -13.76 15.13
N LYS A 66 6.36 -13.41 16.33
CA LYS A 66 7.03 -14.34 17.26
C LYS A 66 6.10 -15.04 18.24
N ASP A 67 4.81 -14.78 18.19
CA ASP A 67 3.86 -15.30 19.16
C ASP A 67 3.27 -16.65 18.76
N ASN A 68 2.81 -17.41 19.75
CA ASN A 68 1.98 -18.61 19.55
C ASN A 68 0.63 -18.17 18.94
N VAL A 69 0.63 -17.94 17.63
CA VAL A 69 -0.55 -17.45 16.92
C VAL A 69 -1.61 -18.54 16.93
N GLU A 70 -2.70 -18.28 17.64
CA GLU A 70 -3.91 -19.08 17.49
C GLU A 70 -4.48 -18.84 16.08
N ILE A 71 -4.16 -19.77 15.19
CA ILE A 71 -4.67 -19.84 13.82
C ILE A 71 -6.04 -20.53 13.88
N PRO A 72 -7.09 -19.99 13.24
CA PRO A 72 -8.37 -20.67 13.15
C PRO A 72 -8.24 -22.06 12.52
N SER A 73 -9.05 -23.02 12.94
CA SER A 73 -8.93 -24.44 12.57
C SER A 73 -8.96 -24.71 11.06
N GLU A 74 -9.67 -23.88 10.31
CA GLU A 74 -9.87 -23.98 8.86
C GLU A 74 -8.78 -23.26 8.07
N CYS A 75 -7.90 -22.49 8.72
CA CYS A 75 -6.82 -21.74 8.09
C CYS A 75 -5.50 -22.52 8.13
N ASN A 76 -4.66 -22.35 7.09
CA ASN A 76 -3.34 -22.96 7.06
C ASN A 76 -2.34 -22.09 7.81
N SER A 77 -1.33 -22.71 8.44
CA SER A 77 -0.21 -21.99 9.07
C SER A 77 0.67 -21.23 8.08
N ASN A 78 0.56 -21.53 6.79
CA ASN A 78 1.26 -20.86 5.72
C ASN A 78 0.50 -19.66 5.12
N ASP A 79 -0.70 -19.37 5.62
CA ASP A 79 -1.52 -18.27 5.15
C ASP A 79 -1.11 -16.97 5.82
N ILE A 80 -1.23 -15.87 5.09
CA ILE A 80 -1.02 -14.50 5.58
C ILE A 80 -2.35 -13.75 5.76
N LEU A 81 -3.41 -14.24 5.12
CA LEU A 81 -4.78 -13.76 5.26
C LEU A 81 -5.70 -14.97 5.09
N CYS A 82 -6.65 -15.12 6.02
CA CYS A 82 -7.66 -16.16 5.98
C CYS A 82 -9.02 -15.60 6.36
N GLY A 83 -10.05 -15.94 5.59
CA GLY A 83 -11.45 -15.58 5.81
C GLY A 83 -12.33 -16.83 5.86
N ILE A 84 -13.12 -16.97 6.91
CA ILE A 84 -14.05 -18.08 7.11
C ILE A 84 -15.45 -17.51 7.21
N THR A 85 -16.38 -18.02 6.38
CA THR A 85 -17.81 -17.69 6.50
C THR A 85 -18.59 -18.91 6.96
N GLU A 86 -19.21 -18.79 8.13
CA GLU A 86 -20.10 -19.79 8.70
C GLU A 86 -21.55 -19.34 8.59
N VAL A 87 -22.46 -20.27 8.32
CA VAL A 87 -23.90 -20.03 8.35
C VAL A 87 -24.54 -20.93 9.40
N LYS A 88 -25.35 -20.32 10.27
CA LYS A 88 -26.11 -20.99 11.31
C LYS A 88 -27.60 -20.90 10.99
N LEU A 89 -28.23 -22.06 10.78
CA LEU A 89 -29.68 -22.16 10.65
C LEU A 89 -30.34 -22.39 12.02
N PRO A 90 -31.63 -22.04 12.18
CA PRO A 90 -32.34 -22.33 13.42
C PRO A 90 -32.31 -23.82 13.75
N ASN A 91 -31.90 -24.16 14.98
CA ASN A 91 -31.80 -25.53 15.50
C ASN A 91 -30.86 -26.47 14.70
N LYS A 92 -29.88 -25.92 13.98
CA LYS A 92 -28.82 -26.70 13.32
C LYS A 92 -27.44 -26.22 13.76
N ASP A 93 -26.47 -27.11 13.62
CA ASP A 93 -25.07 -26.76 13.81
C ASP A 93 -24.60 -25.76 12.76
N LYS A 94 -23.54 -25.02 13.09
CA LYS A 94 -22.88 -24.10 12.17
C LYS A 94 -22.27 -24.89 11.01
N ILE A 95 -22.38 -24.34 9.81
CA ILE A 95 -21.80 -24.92 8.60
C ILE A 95 -20.84 -23.91 8.00
N VAL A 96 -19.58 -24.30 7.78
CA VAL A 96 -18.63 -23.51 7.02
C VAL A 96 -19.04 -23.54 5.54
N THR A 97 -19.30 -22.36 4.99
CA THR A 97 -19.78 -22.19 3.61
C THR A 97 -18.72 -21.65 2.67
N GLN A 98 -17.75 -20.91 3.19
CA GLN A 98 -16.67 -20.31 2.42
C GLN A 98 -15.41 -20.24 3.26
N ILE A 99 -14.30 -20.63 2.64
CA ILE A 99 -12.95 -20.41 3.14
C ILE A 99 -12.22 -19.66 2.03
N ILE A 100 -11.54 -18.58 2.41
CA ILE A 100 -10.67 -17.79 1.55
C ILE A 100 -9.30 -17.76 2.21
N ASP A 101 -8.27 -18.18 1.48
CA ASP A 101 -6.90 -18.19 1.95
C ASP A 101 -5.97 -17.47 0.98
N PHE A 102 -5.03 -16.71 1.53
CA PHE A 102 -3.92 -16.11 0.83
C PHE A 102 -2.66 -16.68 1.44
N ASN A 103 -1.95 -17.51 0.68
CA ASN A 103 -0.68 -18.05 1.13
C ASN A 103 0.44 -16.99 1.11
N LYS A 104 1.53 -17.26 1.83
CA LYS A 104 2.71 -16.38 1.88
C LYS A 104 3.43 -16.12 0.55
N ASN A 105 3.11 -16.84 -0.52
CA ASN A 105 3.73 -16.71 -1.85
C ASN A 105 2.90 -15.83 -2.79
N VAL A 106 1.78 -15.28 -2.32
CA VAL A 106 0.93 -14.39 -3.12
C VAL A 106 1.67 -13.10 -3.48
N ALA A 107 1.40 -12.57 -4.67
CA ALA A 107 1.96 -11.28 -5.05
C ALA A 107 1.39 -10.18 -4.16
N PHE A 108 2.22 -9.22 -3.74
CA PHE A 108 1.79 -8.13 -2.87
C PHE A 108 2.31 -6.78 -3.36
N SER A 109 1.64 -5.71 -2.96
CA SER A 109 2.10 -4.32 -3.08
C SER A 109 1.80 -3.55 -1.80
N VAL A 110 2.65 -2.57 -1.51
CA VAL A 110 2.57 -1.73 -0.31
C VAL A 110 2.47 -0.28 -0.74
N GLU A 111 1.49 0.43 -0.20
CA GLU A 111 1.30 1.86 -0.42
C GLU A 111 1.20 2.58 0.93
N GLU A 112 1.87 3.73 1.04
CA GLU A 112 1.83 4.63 2.20
C GLU A 112 1.37 6.00 1.70
N VAL A 113 0.20 6.44 2.15
CA VAL A 113 -0.38 7.75 1.82
C VAL A 113 -0.82 8.40 3.12
N ASP A 114 -0.34 9.61 3.41
CA ASP A 114 -0.70 10.37 4.62
C ASP A 114 -0.55 9.57 5.93
N SER A 115 0.52 8.77 6.04
CA SER A 115 0.79 7.85 7.16
C SER A 115 -0.24 6.73 7.35
N GLN A 116 -1.12 6.51 6.35
CA GLN A 116 -2.00 5.37 6.28
C GLN A 116 -1.35 4.29 5.42
N LEU A 117 -1.32 3.06 5.94
CA LEU A 117 -0.73 1.92 5.26
C LEU A 117 -1.82 1.14 4.52
N THR A 118 -1.57 0.86 3.25
CA THR A 118 -2.39 -0.05 2.44
C THR A 118 -1.54 -1.22 1.96
N LEU A 119 -1.96 -2.44 2.32
CA LEU A 119 -1.42 -3.69 1.79
C LEU A 119 -2.38 -4.25 0.75
N SER A 120 -1.89 -4.59 -0.43
CA SER A 120 -2.69 -5.29 -1.44
C SER A 120 -2.06 -6.62 -1.78
N PHE A 121 -2.86 -7.68 -1.80
CA PHE A 121 -2.50 -9.02 -2.24
C PHE A 121 -3.24 -9.35 -3.53
N LYS A 122 -2.56 -9.97 -4.49
CA LYS A 122 -3.12 -10.22 -5.83
C LYS A 122 -3.00 -11.66 -6.26
N GLY A 123 -4.07 -12.15 -6.88
CA GLY A 123 -4.09 -13.42 -7.58
C GLY A 123 -4.14 -14.65 -6.67
N ALA A 124 -4.76 -14.55 -5.50
CA ALA A 124 -5.03 -15.74 -4.68
C ALA A 124 -6.09 -16.60 -5.38
N ARG A 125 -5.87 -17.91 -5.42
CA ARG A 125 -6.76 -18.84 -6.12
C ARG A 125 -7.93 -19.18 -5.22
N TRP A 126 -9.14 -18.92 -5.68
CA TRP A 126 -10.36 -19.23 -4.94
C TRP A 126 -11.35 -19.98 -5.84
N GLY A 127 -11.45 -21.30 -5.65
CA GLY A 127 -12.22 -22.17 -6.53
C GLY A 127 -11.68 -22.17 -7.98
N SER A 128 -12.49 -21.64 -8.90
CA SER A 128 -12.14 -21.50 -10.32
C SER A 128 -11.66 -20.11 -10.72
N SER A 129 -11.76 -19.12 -9.82
CA SER A 129 -11.34 -17.73 -10.06
C SER A 129 -10.10 -17.38 -9.25
N ASN A 130 -9.58 -16.20 -9.52
CA ASN A 130 -8.60 -15.54 -8.65
C ASN A 130 -9.28 -14.36 -7.97
N ILE A 131 -8.88 -14.11 -6.74
CA ILE A 131 -9.35 -12.99 -5.94
C ILE A 131 -8.15 -12.18 -5.44
N ASP A 132 -8.41 -10.90 -5.27
CA ASP A 132 -7.46 -9.95 -4.70
C ASP A 132 -7.93 -9.54 -3.30
N ALA A 133 -7.02 -9.01 -2.49
CA ALA A 133 -7.35 -8.43 -1.20
C ALA A 133 -6.65 -7.08 -1.03
N LYS A 134 -7.34 -6.12 -0.44
CA LYS A 134 -6.85 -4.82 -0.04
C LYS A 134 -7.11 -4.65 1.45
N ILE A 135 -6.06 -4.33 2.20
CA ILE A 135 -6.10 -4.15 3.64
C ILE A 135 -5.60 -2.75 3.96
N GLU A 136 -6.48 -1.94 4.54
CA GLU A 136 -6.18 -0.58 4.98
C GLU A 136 -5.99 -0.57 6.48
N TYR A 137 -4.84 -0.11 6.94
CA TYR A 137 -4.53 0.02 8.37
C TYR A 137 -4.72 1.47 8.81
N GLN A 138 -5.51 1.66 9.85
CA GLN A 138 -5.75 2.92 10.53
C GLN A 138 -5.07 2.89 11.90
N CYS A 139 -4.22 3.88 12.17
CA CYS A 139 -3.52 3.97 13.44
C CYS A 139 -4.48 4.31 14.58
N ASN A 140 -4.54 3.45 15.60
CA ASN A 140 -5.15 3.76 16.88
C ASN A 140 -4.31 3.23 18.05
N ASN A 141 -3.47 4.12 18.62
CA ASN A 141 -2.62 3.82 19.78
C ASN A 141 -3.39 3.61 21.10
N ASN A 142 -4.71 3.85 21.13
CA ASN A 142 -5.51 3.64 22.34
C ASN A 142 -6.01 2.19 22.47
N MET A 143 -5.85 1.38 21.42
CA MET A 143 -6.23 -0.03 21.40
C MET A 143 -5.04 -0.92 21.76
N TYR A 144 -5.32 -2.02 22.44
CA TYR A 144 -4.30 -3.02 22.79
C TYR A 144 -4.03 -4.00 21.64
N ASP A 145 -5.10 -4.37 20.93
CA ASP A 145 -5.09 -5.28 19.79
C ASP A 145 -5.69 -4.58 18.56
N ASP A 146 -5.38 -5.12 17.38
CA ASP A 146 -6.02 -4.70 16.13
C ASP A 146 -7.43 -5.27 16.00
N GLU A 147 -8.35 -4.45 15.50
CA GLU A 147 -9.74 -4.83 15.22
C GLU A 147 -10.07 -4.58 13.74
N ILE A 148 -10.79 -5.52 13.12
CA ILE A 148 -11.29 -5.35 11.75
C ILE A 148 -12.63 -4.61 11.82
N THR A 149 -12.62 -3.34 11.43
CA THR A 149 -13.78 -2.44 11.52
C THR A 149 -14.68 -2.50 10.28
N TYR A 150 -14.14 -2.94 9.15
CA TYR A 150 -14.89 -3.09 7.90
C TYR A 150 -14.38 -4.29 7.10
N SER A 151 -15.33 -5.04 6.52
CA SER A 151 -15.02 -6.10 5.56
C SER A 151 -16.10 -6.16 4.48
N THR A 152 -15.69 -6.10 3.22
CA THR A 152 -16.55 -6.33 2.06
C THR A 152 -15.85 -7.17 1.02
N MET A 153 -16.62 -7.78 0.12
CA MET A 153 -16.12 -8.46 -1.06
C MET A 153 -16.95 -7.98 -2.25
N GLU A 154 -16.30 -7.32 -3.20
CA GLU A 154 -16.93 -6.77 -4.41
C GLU A 154 -15.99 -6.99 -5.59
N ASP A 155 -16.52 -7.43 -6.73
CA ASP A 155 -15.76 -7.66 -7.97
C ASP A 155 -14.47 -8.48 -7.80
N ASP A 156 -14.54 -9.59 -7.08
CA ASP A 156 -13.40 -10.47 -6.75
C ASP A 156 -12.28 -9.79 -5.92
N VAL A 157 -12.58 -8.63 -5.31
CA VAL A 157 -11.66 -7.93 -4.40
C VAL A 157 -12.24 -7.89 -2.99
N ILE A 158 -11.49 -8.43 -2.04
CA ILE A 158 -11.78 -8.32 -0.62
C ILE A 158 -11.20 -7.01 -0.11
N SER A 159 -12.01 -6.17 0.52
CA SER A 159 -11.53 -4.95 1.17
C SER A 159 -11.73 -5.04 2.68
N LEU A 160 -10.63 -4.94 3.43
CA LEU A 160 -10.60 -4.95 4.89
C LEU A 160 -10.08 -3.61 5.41
N SER A 161 -10.73 -3.07 6.43
CA SER A 161 -10.20 -1.95 7.22
C SER A 161 -9.87 -2.46 8.62
N ILE A 162 -8.65 -2.19 9.06
CA ILE A 162 -8.11 -2.62 10.35
C ILE A 162 -7.76 -1.37 11.14
N GLU A 163 -8.30 -1.24 12.34
CA GLU A 163 -7.98 -0.17 13.27
C GLU A 163 -7.20 -0.74 14.45
N GLY A 164 -6.06 -0.14 14.78
CA GLY A 164 -5.24 -0.63 15.88
C GLY A 164 -3.80 -0.13 15.89
N PRO A 165 -2.97 -0.66 16.82
CA PRO A 165 -1.57 -0.30 16.95
C PRO A 165 -0.72 -0.69 15.71
N SER A 166 -1.10 -1.72 14.94
CA SER A 166 -0.35 -2.13 13.74
C SER A 166 -0.27 -1.03 12.68
N GLY A 167 -1.31 -0.20 12.57
CA GLY A 167 -1.34 0.93 11.65
C GLY A 167 -0.49 2.12 12.09
N CYS A 168 0.06 2.10 13.30
CA CYS A 168 0.85 3.19 13.84
C CYS A 168 2.33 3.05 13.50
N LEU A 169 2.97 4.20 13.32
CA LEU A 169 4.42 4.26 13.14
C LEU A 169 5.13 3.82 14.43
N LYS A 170 6.26 3.14 14.29
CA LYS A 170 7.18 2.84 15.38
C LYS A 170 7.80 4.15 15.86
N ASP A 171 7.81 4.36 17.17
CA ASP A 171 8.57 5.46 17.76
C ASP A 171 10.07 5.18 17.57
N ASN A 172 10.73 5.96 16.70
CA ASN A 172 12.18 5.91 16.46
C ASN A 172 13.03 6.32 17.68
N SER A 173 12.46 6.42 18.88
CA SER A 173 13.17 6.93 20.05
C SER A 173 14.14 5.92 20.70
N ASN A 174 14.23 4.68 20.20
CA ASN A 174 15.03 3.61 20.80
C ASN A 174 16.05 2.93 19.88
N ASP A 175 16.19 3.36 18.62
CA ASP A 175 17.14 2.73 17.66
C ASP A 175 18.37 3.60 17.37
N ASP A 176 18.78 4.44 18.32
CA ASP A 176 20.09 5.09 18.29
C ASP A 176 20.98 4.59 19.44
N ASN A 177 21.89 3.68 19.08
CA ASN A 177 23.19 3.43 19.71
C ASN A 177 23.24 2.72 21.08
N ASP A 178 23.08 1.40 21.04
CA ASP A 178 23.88 0.49 21.87
C ASP A 178 25.36 0.59 21.43
N ASN A 179 26.10 1.50 22.07
CA ASN A 179 27.54 1.38 22.34
C ASN A 179 28.02 2.62 23.09
N ASN A 180 27.95 2.58 24.42
CA ASN A 180 29.03 3.10 25.23
C ASN A 180 29.04 2.43 26.61
N ASN A 181 30.08 1.61 26.80
CA ASN A 181 30.68 1.40 28.11
C ASN A 181 30.86 2.76 28.80
N ASP A 182 30.29 2.93 29.98
CA ASP A 182 31.09 3.43 31.10
C ASP A 182 30.47 3.12 32.47
N ASN A 183 31.36 2.72 33.36
CA ASN A 183 31.14 2.31 34.74
C ASN A 183 30.69 3.46 35.66
N ASN A 184 30.08 3.07 36.79
CA ASN A 184 29.85 3.83 38.03
C ASN A 184 28.76 4.93 37.95
N ASN A 185 27.89 5.15 38.92
CA ASN A 185 27.89 4.87 40.35
C ASN A 185 26.43 4.88 40.84
N ASN A 186 26.20 4.24 42.00
CA ASN A 186 25.00 4.37 42.81
C ASN A 186 24.55 5.82 42.98
N ASP A 187 23.26 6.11 42.85
CA ASP A 187 22.56 6.91 43.84
C ASP A 187 21.03 6.74 43.78
N ASN A 188 20.48 6.43 44.96
CA ASN A 188 19.07 6.48 45.30
C ASN A 188 18.52 7.91 45.11
N ASN A 189 17.37 8.07 44.43
CA ASN A 189 16.23 8.82 44.97
C ASN A 189 15.01 8.90 44.03
N ASN A 190 13.89 8.41 44.57
CA ASN A 190 12.58 9.06 44.60
C ASN A 190 12.09 9.89 43.39
N ASN A 191 11.12 9.28 42.70
CA ASN A 191 9.78 9.83 42.50
C ASN A 191 9.68 11.34 42.18
N LYS A 192 9.66 11.68 40.89
CA LYS A 192 8.95 12.87 40.40
C LYS A 192 8.30 12.61 39.05
N ASN A 193 6.97 12.54 39.09
CA ASN A 193 6.04 13.06 38.08
C ASN A 193 6.75 13.97 37.07
N ARG A 194 6.99 13.45 35.86
CA ARG A 194 7.25 14.30 34.70
C ARG A 194 6.00 14.27 33.84
N LYS A 195 5.23 15.34 34.02
CA LYS A 195 4.19 15.84 33.13
C LYS A 195 4.53 15.49 31.68
N ASN A 196 3.57 14.84 31.01
CA ASN A 196 3.45 14.85 29.56
C ASN A 196 3.75 16.25 29.07
N LYS A 197 4.86 16.38 28.37
CA LYS A 197 5.22 17.58 27.63
C LYS A 197 4.48 17.45 26.31
N ASP A 198 3.41 18.23 26.18
CA ASP A 198 2.69 18.43 24.93
C ASP A 198 3.70 18.59 23.79
N SER A 199 3.79 17.59 22.92
CA SER A 199 4.46 17.74 21.65
C SER A 199 3.51 18.51 20.75
N ASN A 200 3.92 19.75 20.49
CA ASN A 200 3.31 20.70 19.57
C ASN A 200 2.60 19.99 18.41
N SER A 201 1.27 20.13 18.39
CA SER A 201 0.47 19.98 17.19
C SER A 201 1.04 20.90 16.10
N SER A 202 1.71 20.32 15.11
CA SER A 202 1.99 20.98 13.84
C SER A 202 0.70 21.07 13.02
N GLY A 203 -0.25 21.89 13.51
CA GLY A 203 -1.50 22.24 12.84
C GLY A 203 -1.28 23.14 11.62
N PHE A 204 -0.41 22.73 10.69
CA PHE A 204 -0.03 23.54 9.53
C PHE A 204 -0.24 22.83 8.18
N SER A 205 -0.59 21.54 8.13
CA SER A 205 -0.74 20.83 6.84
C SER A 205 -2.08 21.08 6.14
N TRP A 206 -3.21 21.00 6.85
CA TRP A 206 -4.55 21.18 6.26
C TRP A 206 -4.75 22.57 5.63
N PHE A 207 -4.34 23.64 6.34
CA PHE A 207 -4.61 25.00 5.88
C PHE A 207 -3.74 25.39 4.68
N THR A 208 -2.50 24.90 4.63
CA THR A 208 -1.63 25.09 3.45
C THR A 208 -2.18 24.39 2.22
N TRP A 209 -2.78 23.20 2.36
CA TRP A 209 -3.49 22.53 1.26
C TRP A 209 -4.67 23.34 0.74
N LEU A 210 -5.47 23.95 1.63
CA LEU A 210 -6.56 24.84 1.19
C LEU A 210 -6.05 26.08 0.43
N ILE A 211 -4.93 26.66 0.86
CA ILE A 211 -4.31 27.78 0.14
C ILE A 211 -3.80 27.34 -1.24
N ILE A 212 -3.19 26.16 -1.33
CA ILE A 212 -2.72 25.59 -2.61
C ILE A 212 -3.90 25.37 -3.56
N TYR A 213 -4.99 24.76 -3.07
CA TYR A 213 -6.20 24.59 -3.88
C TYR A 213 -6.80 25.93 -4.29
N ALA A 214 -6.88 26.91 -3.39
CA ALA A 214 -7.37 28.24 -3.74
C ALA A 214 -6.52 28.92 -4.83
N LEU A 215 -5.19 28.82 -4.74
CA LEU A 215 -4.29 29.33 -5.78
C LEU A 215 -4.47 28.58 -7.11
N LEU A 216 -4.60 27.26 -7.08
CA LEU A 216 -4.81 26.45 -8.28
C LEU A 216 -6.15 26.79 -8.95
N PHE A 217 -7.23 26.90 -8.18
CA PHE A 217 -8.55 27.29 -8.70
C PHE A 217 -8.55 28.71 -9.28
N THR A 218 -7.83 29.65 -8.66
CA THR A 218 -7.71 31.02 -9.20
C THR A 218 -6.95 31.06 -10.53
N VAL A 219 -5.89 30.27 -10.68
CA VAL A 219 -5.16 30.16 -11.96
C VAL A 219 -6.05 29.55 -13.05
N ILE A 220 -6.77 28.46 -12.75
CA ILE A 220 -7.71 27.84 -13.69
C ILE A 220 -8.81 28.84 -14.08
N TYR A 221 -9.35 29.56 -13.10
CA TYR A 221 -10.39 30.56 -13.34
C TYR A 221 -9.90 31.68 -14.26
N LEU A 222 -8.69 32.22 -14.02
CA LEU A 222 -8.11 33.24 -14.88
C LEU A 222 -7.84 32.73 -16.30
N MET A 223 -7.43 31.47 -16.47
CA MET A 223 -7.26 30.85 -17.79
C MET A 223 -8.59 30.77 -18.55
N ILE A 224 -9.66 30.33 -17.88
CA ILE A 224 -11.00 30.23 -18.48
C ILE A 224 -11.52 31.62 -18.85
N VAL A 225 -11.48 32.59 -17.93
CA VAL A 225 -11.97 33.96 -18.18
C VAL A 225 -11.15 34.65 -19.28
N SER A 226 -9.83 34.48 -19.28
CA SER A 226 -8.96 35.00 -20.33
C SER A 226 -9.29 34.39 -21.70
N TYR A 227 -9.54 33.08 -21.76
CA TYR A 227 -9.92 32.39 -22.98
C TYR A 227 -11.29 32.88 -23.50
N MET A 228 -12.29 32.97 -22.62
CA MET A 228 -13.62 33.46 -22.96
C MET A 228 -13.59 34.91 -23.45
N ASN A 229 -12.83 35.80 -22.78
CA ASN A 229 -12.73 37.21 -23.16
C ASN A 229 -11.90 37.45 -24.42
N THR A 230 -10.92 36.60 -24.72
CA THR A 230 -10.01 36.81 -25.87
C THR A 230 -10.52 36.16 -27.16
N ARG A 231 -11.28 35.06 -27.06
CA ARG A 231 -11.71 34.29 -28.24
C ARG A 231 -13.21 34.22 -28.47
N GLY A 232 -14.05 34.65 -27.52
CA GLY A 232 -15.51 34.67 -27.70
C GLY A 232 -16.15 33.31 -28.02
N GLY A 233 -15.43 32.21 -27.77
CA GLY A 233 -15.86 30.84 -28.05
C GLY A 233 -16.69 30.22 -26.92
N SER A 234 -17.34 29.10 -27.22
CA SER A 234 -18.16 28.35 -26.26
C SER A 234 -17.31 27.57 -25.25
N PHE A 235 -17.87 27.21 -24.09
CA PHE A 235 -17.19 26.36 -23.09
C PHE A 235 -16.78 25.00 -23.66
N ASP A 236 -17.50 24.50 -24.66
CA ASP A 236 -17.22 23.22 -25.31
C ASP A 236 -15.99 23.30 -26.22
N ASP A 237 -15.77 24.44 -26.89
CA ASP A 237 -14.56 24.67 -27.68
C ASP A 237 -13.30 24.73 -26.79
N PHE A 238 -13.40 25.37 -25.62
CA PHE A 238 -12.33 25.38 -24.63
C PHE A 238 -12.01 23.97 -24.13
N ARG A 239 -13.03 23.17 -23.80
CA ARG A 239 -12.82 21.79 -23.33
C ARG A 239 -12.14 20.93 -24.38
N ASN A 240 -12.57 21.03 -25.63
CA ASN A 240 -11.98 20.26 -26.72
C ASN A 240 -10.53 20.70 -26.98
N GLU A 241 -10.24 22.01 -27.02
CA GLU A 241 -8.87 22.51 -27.20
C GLU A 241 -7.99 22.16 -25.99
N PHE A 242 -8.51 22.24 -24.76
CA PHE A 242 -7.77 21.88 -23.55
C PHE A 242 -7.45 20.38 -23.50
N ILE A 243 -8.41 19.51 -23.82
CA ILE A 243 -8.21 18.05 -23.87
C ILE A 243 -7.20 17.71 -24.96
N GLU A 244 -7.31 18.33 -26.14
CA GLU A 244 -6.38 18.09 -27.25
C GLU A 244 -4.96 18.52 -26.88
N ARG A 245 -4.78 19.71 -26.31
CA ARG A 245 -3.47 20.22 -25.86
C ARG A 245 -2.89 19.41 -24.71
N THR A 246 -3.72 18.98 -23.76
CA THR A 246 -3.31 18.13 -22.64
C THR A 246 -2.91 16.74 -23.13
N THR A 247 -3.65 16.17 -24.07
CA THR A 247 -3.33 14.88 -24.68
C THR A 247 -2.03 14.97 -25.48
N GLN A 248 -1.82 16.05 -26.24
CA GLN A 248 -0.53 16.31 -26.93
C GLN A 248 0.62 16.43 -25.93
N PHE A 249 0.42 17.12 -24.80
CA PHE A 249 1.43 17.22 -23.75
C PHE A 249 1.75 15.87 -23.11
N VAL A 250 0.73 15.11 -22.70
CA VAL A 250 0.88 13.76 -22.09
C VAL A 250 1.53 12.78 -23.05
N THR A 251 1.18 12.81 -24.33
CA THR A 251 1.78 11.93 -25.34
C THR A 251 3.21 12.34 -25.72
N SER A 252 3.59 13.61 -25.51
CA SER A 252 4.96 14.12 -25.72
C SER A 252 5.88 13.96 -24.50
N LEU A 253 5.33 13.69 -23.32
CA LEU A 253 6.08 13.51 -22.07
C LEU A 253 7.05 12.31 -22.11
N PRO A 254 6.69 11.14 -22.69
CA PRO A 254 7.61 10.01 -22.86
C PRO A 254 8.80 10.34 -23.76
N THR A 255 8.61 11.15 -24.80
CA THR A 255 9.70 11.59 -25.68
C THR A 255 10.63 12.58 -24.98
N PHE A 256 10.08 13.52 -24.21
CA PHE A 256 10.87 14.43 -23.39
C PHE A 256 11.63 13.68 -22.28
N GLY A 257 10.99 12.72 -21.62
CA GLY A 257 11.62 11.84 -20.63
C GLY A 257 12.74 10.98 -21.22
N LYS A 258 12.57 10.45 -22.44
CA LYS A 258 13.62 9.74 -23.17
C LYS A 258 14.79 10.65 -23.54
N GLU A 259 14.53 11.89 -23.93
CA GLU A 259 15.57 12.84 -24.33
C GLU A 259 16.34 13.39 -23.12
N VAL A 260 15.64 13.67 -22.01
CA VAL A 260 16.25 14.04 -20.73
C VAL A 260 17.03 12.86 -20.13
N ALA A 261 16.48 11.64 -20.18
CA ALA A 261 17.20 10.44 -19.78
C ALA A 261 18.41 10.16 -20.69
N ALA A 262 18.30 10.35 -22.00
CA ALA A 262 19.44 10.21 -22.92
C ALA A 262 20.50 11.28 -22.68
N LYS A 263 20.12 12.49 -22.25
CA LYS A 263 21.07 13.58 -21.95
C LYS A 263 21.73 13.44 -20.58
N ILE A 264 21.05 12.81 -19.61
CA ILE A 264 21.55 12.56 -18.25
C ILE A 264 22.32 11.24 -18.16
N PHE A 265 21.85 10.18 -18.82
CA PHE A 265 22.46 8.84 -18.79
C PHE A 265 23.34 8.54 -20.01
N GLY A 266 23.31 9.36 -21.06
CA GLY A 266 24.08 9.14 -22.30
C GLY A 266 25.36 9.98 -22.45
N SER A 267 25.84 10.66 -21.40
CA SER A 267 27.03 11.51 -21.48
C SER A 267 28.26 10.93 -20.77
N THR A 268 28.63 9.67 -21.02
CA THR A 268 29.94 9.13 -20.60
C THR A 268 30.44 8.02 -21.51
N SER A 269 30.87 8.35 -22.74
CA SER A 269 32.22 8.01 -23.26
C SER A 269 32.40 8.37 -24.75
N SER A 270 33.60 8.87 -25.02
CA SER A 270 34.11 9.54 -26.22
C SER A 270 34.15 8.72 -27.51
N SER A 271 33.70 9.33 -28.63
CA SER A 271 34.52 9.72 -29.80
C SER A 271 33.76 9.61 -31.13
N GLN A 272 33.40 10.76 -31.74
CA GLN A 272 33.93 11.17 -33.05
C GLN A 272 33.28 12.48 -33.52
N ARG A 273 34.17 13.43 -33.81
CA ARG A 273 33.92 14.60 -34.65
C ARG A 273 33.30 14.20 -35.99
N GLY A 274 32.23 14.88 -36.36
CA GLY A 274 31.73 15.05 -37.73
C GLY A 274 30.61 16.08 -37.64
N GLY A 275 30.79 17.36 -37.95
CA GLY A 275 31.30 17.85 -39.23
C GLY A 275 30.10 18.30 -40.05
N TYR A 276 29.56 19.48 -39.75
CA TYR A 276 28.68 20.20 -40.68
C TYR A 276 29.41 21.46 -41.12
N SER A 277 30.00 21.37 -42.30
CA SER A 277 30.34 22.52 -43.15
C SER A 277 29.27 22.62 -44.25
N ALA A 278 28.83 23.85 -44.50
CA ALA A 278 28.11 24.34 -45.68
C ALA A 278 26.66 23.83 -45.84
N VAL A 279 25.67 24.66 -46.21
CA VAL A 279 25.62 26.02 -46.78
C VAL A 279 24.34 26.70 -46.31
#